data_AF-A0A0D8I3B2-F1
#
_entry.id   AF-A0A0D8I3B2-F1
#
_cell.length_a   1.000
_cell.length_b   1.000
_cell.length_c   1.000
_cell.angle_alpha   90.00
_cell.angle_beta   90.00
_cell.angle_gamma   90.00
#
_symmetry.space_group_name_H-M   'P 1'
#
loop_
_entity.id
_entity.type
_entity.pdbx_description
1 polymer ?
#
loop_
_entity_poly.entity_id
_entity_poly.type
_entity_poly.pdbx_seq_one_letter_code
_entity_poly.pdbx_strand_id
1 'polypeptide(L)'
;MSTMMKALRFVGDLDDDFYKDERQRDVWNEASAVGFQLAYWIALIAAAILPWVAGRTGAWISFGLIIGWFVCSMVVLRYAQAHDVDVYASMRGLEPRVLVAGSVYVIALIGVVAQLMARPGEGIATWAGGGVGALIGLTAAVLGVKRHQRRAALRDEADELL
;
A
#
# COMPACT_ATOMS: atom_id res chain seq x y z
N MET A 1 4.45 1.54 -27.34
CA MET A 1 3.99 2.45 -26.27
C MET A 1 2.47 2.64 -26.38
N SER A 2 1.69 2.37 -25.31
CA SER A 2 0.21 2.42 -25.37
C SER A 2 -0.34 3.86 -25.40
N THR A 3 -1.58 4.06 -25.86
CA THR A 3 -2.25 5.38 -25.87
C THR A 3 -2.32 6.01 -24.48
N MET A 4 -2.61 5.20 -23.46
CA MET A 4 -2.61 5.62 -22.05
C MET A 4 -1.23 6.18 -21.64
N MET A 5 -0.15 5.54 -22.08
CA MET A 5 1.20 5.95 -21.74
C MET A 5 1.59 7.31 -22.34
N LYS A 6 1.15 7.56 -23.58
CA LYS A 6 1.35 8.86 -24.24
C LYS A 6 0.60 9.97 -23.51
N ALA A 7 -0.65 9.71 -23.10
CA ALA A 7 -1.44 10.66 -22.33
C ALA A 7 -0.80 11.00 -20.98
N LEU A 8 -0.29 9.98 -20.26
CA LEU A 8 0.38 10.20 -18.96
C LEU A 8 1.68 11.00 -19.09
N ARG A 9 2.47 10.77 -20.15
CA ARG A 9 3.67 11.60 -20.43
C ARG A 9 3.33 13.05 -20.72
N PHE A 10 2.27 13.27 -21.48
CA PHE A 10 1.78 14.62 -21.77
C PHE A 10 1.28 15.32 -20.51
N VAL A 11 0.46 14.65 -19.69
CA VAL A 11 -0.06 15.23 -18.43
C VAL A 11 1.04 15.48 -17.41
N GLY A 12 2.03 14.57 -17.33
CA GLY A 12 3.17 14.69 -16.42
C GLY A 12 4.32 15.54 -16.95
N ASP A 13 4.19 16.11 -18.15
CA ASP A 13 5.21 16.88 -18.86
C ASP A 13 6.61 16.23 -18.85
N LEU A 14 6.64 14.91 -19.09
CA LEU A 14 7.85 14.08 -18.92
C LEU A 14 8.91 14.30 -19.99
N ASP A 15 8.65 15.16 -20.97
CA ASP A 15 9.55 15.48 -22.09
C ASP A 15 10.18 16.89 -21.96
N ASP A 16 9.95 17.59 -20.84
CA ASP A 16 10.51 18.92 -20.57
C ASP A 16 12.05 18.91 -20.42
N ASP A 17 12.68 20.04 -20.77
CA ASP A 17 14.12 20.25 -20.67
C ASP A 17 14.67 20.05 -19.24
N PHE A 18 13.82 20.22 -18.22
CA PHE A 18 14.10 19.90 -16.83
C PHE A 18 14.66 18.48 -16.63
N TYR A 19 14.16 17.49 -17.36
CA TYR A 19 14.58 16.09 -17.22
C TYR A 19 15.94 15.78 -17.90
N LYS A 20 16.55 16.75 -18.58
CA LYS A 20 17.88 16.63 -19.19
C LYS A 20 19.01 16.74 -18.18
N ASP A 21 18.80 17.43 -17.05
CA ASP A 21 19.75 17.45 -15.93
C ASP A 21 19.54 16.22 -15.04
N GLU A 22 20.53 15.34 -15.01
CA GLU A 22 20.47 14.07 -14.27
C GLU A 22 20.24 14.29 -12.77
N ARG A 23 20.86 15.31 -12.17
CA ARG A 23 20.73 15.55 -10.73
C ARG A 23 19.33 16.02 -10.36
N GLN A 24 18.75 16.91 -11.17
CA GLN A 24 17.40 17.43 -10.93
C GLN A 24 16.34 16.35 -11.16
N ARG A 25 16.52 15.55 -12.22
CA ARG A 25 15.67 14.38 -12.50
C ARG A 25 15.65 13.41 -11.34
N ASP A 26 16.79 13.07 -10.75
CA ASP A 26 16.86 12.06 -9.69
C ASP A 26 16.16 12.54 -8.40
N VAL A 27 16.42 13.78 -7.97
CA VAL A 27 15.77 14.38 -6.80
C VAL A 27 14.25 14.51 -7.01
N TRP A 28 13.84 14.90 -8.21
CA TRP A 28 12.42 15.02 -8.54
C TRP A 28 11.71 13.66 -8.58
N ASN A 29 12.36 12.63 -9.12
CA ASN A 29 11.84 11.27 -9.12
C ASN A 29 11.71 10.73 -7.70
N GLU A 30 12.68 10.99 -6.82
CA GLU A 30 12.62 10.63 -5.40
C GLU A 30 11.44 11.32 -4.70
N ALA A 31 11.31 12.64 -4.88
CA ALA A 31 10.21 13.41 -4.30
C ALA A 31 8.84 12.92 -4.80
N SER A 32 8.73 12.63 -6.10
CA SER A 32 7.53 12.08 -6.72
C SER A 32 7.19 10.69 -6.17
N ALA A 33 8.19 9.84 -5.97
CA ALA A 33 8.00 8.51 -5.38
C ALA A 33 7.51 8.62 -3.92
N VAL A 34 8.07 9.53 -3.12
CA VAL A 34 7.61 9.79 -1.75
C VAL A 34 6.18 10.32 -1.74
N GLY A 35 5.86 11.29 -2.59
CA GLY A 35 4.52 11.86 -2.71
C GLY A 35 3.48 10.82 -3.13
N PHE A 36 3.81 9.98 -4.12
CA PHE A 36 2.97 8.89 -4.58
C PHE A 36 2.73 7.85 -3.48
N GLN A 37 3.79 7.46 -2.76
CA GLN A 37 3.69 6.52 -1.64
C GLN A 37 2.78 7.07 -0.52
N LEU A 38 2.89 8.37 -0.20
CA LEU A 38 2.03 9.02 0.78
C LEU A 38 0.55 9.00 0.32
N ALA A 39 0.28 9.38 -0.93
CA ALA A 39 -1.07 9.35 -1.49
C ALA A 39 -1.68 7.93 -1.46
N TYR A 40 -0.87 6.92 -1.75
CA TYR A 40 -1.25 5.52 -1.67
C TYR A 40 -1.64 5.09 -0.26
N TRP A 41 -0.84 5.46 0.74
CA TRP A 41 -1.14 5.17 2.13
C TRP A 41 -2.41 5.88 2.60
N ILE A 42 -2.58 7.15 2.23
CA ILE A 42 -3.81 7.89 2.56
C ILE A 42 -5.03 7.20 1.97
N ALA A 43 -4.99 6.82 0.69
CA ALA A 43 -6.09 6.12 0.03
C ALA A 43 -6.40 4.76 0.71
N LEU A 44 -5.36 3.99 1.04
CA LEU A 44 -5.53 2.67 1.66
C LEU A 44 -6.06 2.77 3.10
N ILE A 45 -5.56 3.72 3.89
CA ILE A 45 -6.03 3.97 5.26
C ILE A 45 -7.48 4.50 5.23
N ALA A 46 -7.79 5.44 4.35
CA ALA A 46 -9.15 5.94 4.17
C ALA A 46 -10.10 4.80 3.79
N ALA A 47 -9.70 3.94 2.85
CA ALA A 47 -10.47 2.77 2.47
C ALA A 47 -10.70 1.79 3.65
N ALA A 48 -9.74 1.69 4.58
CA ALA A 48 -9.85 0.88 5.78
C ALA A 48 -10.79 1.46 6.84
N ILE A 49 -10.91 2.79 6.93
CA ILE A 49 -11.69 3.48 7.98
C ILE A 49 -13.14 3.72 7.54
N LEU A 50 -13.35 4.19 6.32
CA LEU A 50 -14.64 4.65 5.81
C LEU A 50 -15.80 3.65 5.99
N PRO A 51 -15.66 2.32 5.79
CA PRO A 51 -16.77 1.39 5.95
C PRO A 51 -17.29 1.36 7.39
N TRP A 52 -16.43 1.63 8.38
CA TRP A 52 -16.80 1.59 9.79
C TRP A 52 -17.44 2.89 10.27
N VAL A 53 -16.99 4.02 9.72
CA VAL A 53 -17.44 5.36 10.16
C VAL A 53 -18.65 5.85 9.35
N ALA A 54 -18.69 5.56 8.05
CA ALA A 54 -19.73 6.01 7.13
C ALA A 54 -20.62 4.87 6.60
N GLY A 55 -20.52 3.68 7.22
CA GLY A 55 -21.37 2.52 6.92
C GLY A 55 -21.32 2.10 5.45
N ARG A 56 -22.50 1.82 4.88
CA ARG A 56 -22.65 1.37 3.48
C ARG A 56 -22.15 2.39 2.45
N THR A 57 -22.36 3.68 2.69
CA THR A 57 -21.82 4.75 1.83
C THR A 57 -20.30 4.74 1.87
N GLY A 58 -19.72 4.67 3.07
CA GLY A 58 -18.29 4.53 3.25
C GLY A 58 -17.71 3.32 2.54
N ALA A 59 -18.42 2.18 2.57
CA ALA A 59 -18.00 0.97 1.88
C ALA A 59 -17.92 1.11 0.35
N TRP A 60 -18.87 1.79 -0.28
CA TRP A 60 -18.79 2.08 -1.72
C TRP A 60 -17.64 3.02 -2.07
N ILE A 61 -17.40 4.04 -1.24
CA ILE A 61 -16.24 4.93 -1.44
C ILE A 61 -14.93 4.14 -1.30
N SER A 62 -14.81 3.33 -0.24
CA SER A 62 -13.65 2.45 -0.04
C SER A 62 -13.41 1.50 -1.20
N PHE A 63 -14.47 0.92 -1.77
CA PHE A 63 -14.37 0.06 -2.94
C PHE A 63 -13.78 0.82 -4.14
N GLY A 64 -14.26 2.04 -4.40
CA GLY A 64 -13.70 2.91 -5.43
C GLY A 64 -12.22 3.26 -5.18
N LEU A 65 -11.85 3.58 -3.93
CA LEU A 65 -10.47 3.86 -3.54
C LEU A 65 -9.55 2.66 -3.76
N ILE A 66 -9.99 1.45 -3.40
CA ILE A 66 -9.24 0.20 -3.60
C ILE A 66 -9.03 -0.08 -5.09
N ILE A 67 -10.07 0.07 -5.92
CA ILE A 67 -9.95 -0.10 -7.36
C ILE A 67 -8.96 0.92 -7.94
N GLY A 68 -9.11 2.21 -7.61
CA GLY A 68 -8.21 3.26 -8.08
C GLY A 68 -6.76 2.99 -7.67
N TRP A 69 -6.55 2.63 -6.40
CA TRP A 69 -5.25 2.23 -5.87
C TRP A 69 -4.63 1.05 -6.63
N PHE A 70 -5.42 0.01 -6.91
CA PHE A 70 -4.98 -1.16 -7.68
C PHE A 70 -4.63 -0.81 -9.12
N VAL A 71 -5.49 -0.03 -9.80
CA VAL A 71 -5.26 0.41 -11.18
C VAL A 71 -3.98 1.23 -11.29
N CYS A 72 -3.81 2.23 -10.42
CA CYS A 72 -2.58 3.02 -10.40
C CYS A 72 -1.35 2.13 -10.15
N SER A 73 -1.47 1.09 -9.30
CA SER A 73 -0.36 0.17 -9.00
C SER A 73 0.03 -0.61 -10.25
N MET A 74 -0.97 -1.10 -10.99
CA MET A 74 -0.76 -1.79 -12.25
C MET A 74 -0.12 -0.88 -13.30
N VAL A 75 -0.54 0.39 -13.38
CA VAL A 75 0.06 1.36 -14.32
C VAL A 75 1.54 1.54 -14.04
N VAL A 76 1.94 1.74 -12.77
CA VAL A 76 3.35 1.90 -12.38
C VAL A 76 4.15 0.63 -12.66
N LEU A 77 3.64 -0.54 -12.27
CA LEU A 77 4.32 -1.82 -12.50
C LEU A 77 4.52 -2.10 -13.98
N ARG A 78 3.49 -1.86 -14.80
CA ARG A 78 3.57 -2.02 -16.26
C ARG A 78 4.49 -1.00 -16.90
N TYR A 79 4.53 0.24 -16.40
CA TYR A 79 5.48 1.25 -16.87
C TYR A 79 6.92 0.79 -16.63
N ALA A 80 7.22 0.33 -15.42
CA ALA A 80 8.55 -0.13 -15.03
C ALA A 80 8.98 -1.35 -15.86
N GLN A 81 8.10 -2.34 -16.01
CA GLN A 81 8.33 -3.52 -16.86
C GLN A 81 8.57 -3.15 -18.32
N ALA A 82 7.88 -2.14 -18.86
CA ALA A 82 8.06 -1.69 -20.23
C ALA A 82 9.39 -0.94 -20.48
N HIS A 83 10.12 -0.60 -19.41
CA HIS A 83 11.45 0.02 -19.46
C HIS A 83 12.52 -0.90 -18.85
N ASP A 84 12.29 -2.21 -18.92
CA ASP A 84 13.26 -3.26 -18.52
C ASP A 84 13.73 -3.17 -17.06
N VAL A 85 12.94 -2.54 -16.19
CA VAL A 85 13.18 -2.54 -14.74
C VAL A 85 12.73 -3.89 -14.18
N ASP A 86 13.67 -4.68 -13.66
CA ASP A 86 13.33 -5.92 -12.96
C ASP A 86 12.70 -5.62 -11.60
N VAL A 87 11.37 -5.55 -11.60
CA VAL A 87 10.58 -5.28 -10.40
C VAL A 87 10.69 -6.44 -9.38
N TYR A 88 10.90 -7.66 -9.86
CA TYR A 88 10.90 -8.86 -9.03
C TYR A 88 12.27 -9.15 -8.40
N ALA A 89 13.36 -8.69 -9.00
CA ALA A 89 14.70 -8.76 -8.39
C ALA A 89 14.79 -8.08 -7.02
N SER A 90 13.95 -7.06 -6.78
CA SER A 90 13.93 -6.32 -5.51
C SER A 90 13.07 -6.97 -4.41
N MET A 91 12.24 -7.97 -4.74
CA MET A 91 11.34 -8.60 -3.77
C MET A 91 12.09 -9.56 -2.84
N ARG A 92 12.59 -9.05 -1.71
CA ARG A 92 13.19 -9.87 -0.64
C ARG A 92 12.14 -10.34 0.38
N GLY A 93 11.38 -11.37 0.01
CA GLY A 93 10.43 -12.03 0.92
C GLY A 93 9.37 -11.10 1.54
N LEU A 94 8.81 -11.53 2.67
CA LEU A 94 7.77 -10.77 3.39
C LEU A 94 8.37 -9.70 4.29
N GLU A 95 8.64 -8.54 3.73
CA GLU A 95 9.11 -7.38 4.49
C GLU A 95 8.03 -6.85 5.46
N PRO A 96 8.42 -6.30 6.62
CA PRO A 96 7.48 -5.74 7.59
C PRO A 96 6.51 -4.71 7.00
N ARG A 97 6.98 -3.86 6.07
CA ARG A 97 6.14 -2.87 5.39
C ARG A 97 5.04 -3.50 4.54
N VAL A 98 5.33 -4.64 3.89
CA VAL A 98 4.36 -5.39 3.08
C VAL A 98 3.31 -6.02 3.99
N LEU A 99 3.71 -6.55 5.15
CA LEU A 99 2.78 -7.07 6.16
C LEU A 99 1.82 -5.98 6.66
N VAL A 100 2.33 -4.79 7.00
CA VAL A 100 1.49 -3.68 7.45
C VAL A 100 0.51 -3.27 6.35
N ALA A 101 1.01 -3.01 5.13
CA ALA A 101 0.15 -2.60 4.02
C ALA A 101 -0.91 -3.66 3.69
N GLY A 102 -0.52 -4.93 3.63
CA GLY A 102 -1.44 -6.05 3.42
C GLY A 102 -2.50 -6.14 4.51
N SER A 103 -2.16 -5.86 5.76
CA SER A 103 -3.12 -5.89 6.87
C SER A 103 -4.14 -4.76 6.78
N VAL A 104 -3.69 -3.53 6.47
CA VAL A 104 -4.61 -2.40 6.23
C VAL A 104 -5.54 -2.70 5.05
N TYR A 105 -5.00 -3.28 3.97
CA TYR A 105 -5.78 -3.71 2.83
C TYR A 105 -6.86 -4.73 3.19
N VAL A 106 -6.52 -5.78 3.95
CA VAL A 106 -7.49 -6.80 4.36
C VAL A 106 -8.55 -6.23 5.30
N ILE A 107 -8.19 -5.31 6.21
CA ILE A 107 -9.16 -4.60 7.06
C ILE A 107 -10.15 -3.81 6.19
N ALA A 108 -9.67 -3.11 5.16
CA ALA A 108 -10.52 -2.40 4.21
C ALA A 108 -11.48 -3.35 3.49
N LEU A 109 -10.99 -4.50 2.99
CA LEU A 109 -11.83 -5.51 2.35
C LEU A 109 -12.90 -6.06 3.30
N ILE A 110 -12.54 -6.39 4.54
CA ILE A 110 -13.51 -6.87 5.54
C ILE A 110 -14.58 -5.81 5.78
N GLY A 111 -14.20 -4.56 5.97
CA GLY A 111 -15.15 -3.46 6.17
C GLY A 111 -16.10 -3.29 4.99
N VAL A 112 -15.58 -3.32 3.76
CA VAL A 112 -16.39 -3.24 2.54
C VAL A 112 -17.37 -4.40 2.45
N VAL A 113 -16.89 -5.64 2.59
CA VAL A 113 -17.72 -6.85 2.49
C VAL A 113 -18.78 -6.87 3.60
N ALA A 114 -18.40 -6.60 4.84
CA ALA A 114 -19.31 -6.60 5.98
C ALA A 114 -20.46 -5.60 5.78
N GLN A 115 -20.17 -4.38 5.34
CA GLN A 115 -21.19 -3.34 5.13
C GLN A 115 -22.06 -3.55 3.90
N LEU A 116 -21.51 -4.12 2.83
CA LEU A 116 -22.28 -4.36 1.60
C LEU A 116 -23.13 -5.64 1.69
N MET A 117 -22.72 -6.62 2.49
CA MET A 117 -23.48 -7.86 2.70
C MET A 117 -24.45 -7.79 3.88
N ALA A 118 -24.27 -6.88 4.83
CA ALA A 118 -25.21 -6.69 5.92
C ALA A 118 -26.61 -6.31 5.40
N ARG A 119 -27.65 -7.01 5.88
CA ARG A 119 -29.03 -6.67 5.56
C ARG A 119 -29.43 -5.38 6.30
N PRO A 120 -30.30 -4.54 5.72
CA PRO A 120 -30.80 -3.36 6.41
C PRO A 120 -31.43 -3.73 7.76
N GLY A 121 -30.89 -3.23 8.86
CA GLY A 121 -31.38 -3.49 10.23
C GLY A 121 -30.66 -4.61 10.99
N GLU A 122 -29.81 -5.40 10.33
CA GLU A 122 -28.88 -6.30 11.02
C GLU A 122 -27.61 -5.54 11.39
N GLY A 123 -27.20 -5.59 12.66
CA GLY A 123 -25.94 -5.01 13.10
C GLY A 123 -24.74 -5.63 12.37
N ILE A 124 -23.63 -4.90 12.30
CA ILE A 124 -22.38 -5.39 11.70
C ILE A 124 -22.02 -6.70 12.41
N ALA A 125 -21.97 -7.79 11.63
CA ALA A 125 -21.89 -9.12 12.17
C ALA A 125 -20.60 -9.36 12.97
N THR A 126 -20.72 -10.04 14.12
CA THR A 126 -19.63 -10.33 15.08
C THR A 126 -18.37 -10.91 14.43
N TRP A 127 -18.52 -11.63 13.32
CA TRP A 127 -17.39 -12.19 12.56
C TRP A 127 -16.49 -11.11 11.95
N ALA A 128 -17.04 -9.96 11.54
CA ALA A 128 -16.27 -8.87 10.93
C ALA A 128 -15.36 -8.19 11.97
N GLY A 129 -15.89 -7.93 13.17
CA GLY A 129 -15.11 -7.43 14.30
C GLY A 129 -14.03 -8.43 14.74
N GLY A 130 -14.38 -9.72 14.82
CA GLY A 130 -13.43 -10.79 15.12
C GLY A 130 -12.30 -10.90 14.09
N GLY A 131 -12.63 -10.81 12.79
CA GLY A 131 -11.65 -10.85 11.70
C GLY A 131 -10.67 -9.67 11.73
N VAL A 132 -11.17 -8.45 11.92
CA VAL A 132 -10.33 -7.26 12.06
C VAL A 132 -9.44 -7.35 13.29
N GLY A 133 -10.00 -7.74 14.45
CA GLY A 133 -9.24 -7.91 15.69
C GLY A 133 -8.12 -8.95 15.56
N ALA A 134 -8.43 -10.11 14.95
CA ALA A 134 -7.46 -11.16 14.70
C ALA A 134 -6.31 -10.70 13.79
N LEU A 135 -6.62 -9.96 12.72
CA LEU A 135 -5.61 -9.42 11.81
C LEU A 135 -4.69 -8.41 12.49
N ILE A 136 -5.25 -7.46 13.24
CA ILE A 136 -4.45 -6.48 13.99
C ILE A 136 -3.55 -7.19 15.00
N GLY A 137 -4.10 -8.15 15.75
CA GLY A 137 -3.34 -8.94 16.73
C GLY A 137 -2.21 -9.74 16.10
N LEU A 138 -2.49 -10.47 15.01
CA LEU A 138 -1.50 -11.27 14.30
C LEU A 138 -0.37 -10.39 13.73
N THR A 139 -0.73 -9.26 13.13
CA THR A 139 0.24 -8.32 12.56
C THR A 139 1.16 -7.76 13.63
N ALA A 140 0.59 -7.32 14.76
CA ALA A 140 1.36 -6.82 15.89
C ALA A 140 2.29 -7.90 16.47
N ALA A 141 1.82 -9.14 16.60
CA ALA A 141 2.62 -10.26 17.08
C ALA A 141 3.82 -10.56 16.15
N VAL A 142 3.60 -10.68 14.84
CA VAL A 142 4.66 -10.94 13.86
C VAL A 142 5.69 -9.81 13.85
N LEU A 143 5.25 -8.56 13.89
CA LEU A 143 6.14 -7.40 13.94
C LEU A 143 6.95 -7.36 15.26
N GLY A 144 6.32 -7.72 16.38
CA GLY A 144 6.96 -7.83 17.69
C GLY A 144 8.09 -8.87 17.69
N VAL A 145 7.82 -10.06 17.17
CA VAL A 145 8.81 -11.16 17.05
C VAL A 145 9.96 -10.75 16.14
N LYS A 146 9.69 -10.20 14.94
CA LYS A 146 10.75 -9.74 14.03
C LYS A 146 11.60 -8.64 14.64
N ARG A 147 11.00 -7.71 15.38
CA ARG A 147 11.73 -6.64 16.06
C ARG A 147 12.61 -7.18 17.19
N HIS A 148 12.13 -8.20 17.91
CA HIS A 148 12.91 -8.88 18.93
C HIS A 148 14.11 -9.64 18.33
N GLN A 149 13.89 -10.43 17.28
CA GLN A 149 14.96 -11.16 16.57
C GLN A 149 16.03 -10.21 16.03
N ARG A 150 15.63 -9.09 15.42
CA ARG A 150 16.58 -8.09 14.91
C ARG A 150 17.38 -7.44 16.04
N ARG A 151 16.78 -7.21 17.20
CA ARG A 151 17.49 -6.68 18.38
C ARG A 151 18.44 -7.70 18.99
N ALA A 152 18.12 -9.00 18.93
CA ALA A 152 19.00 -10.06 19.39
C ALA A 152 20.23 -10.17 18.47
N ALA A 153 20.03 -10.23 17.16
CA ALA A 153 21.12 -10.28 16.18
C ALA A 153 22.10 -9.09 16.31
N LEU A 154 21.58 -7.88 16.55
CA LEU A 154 22.41 -6.69 16.78
C LEU A 154 23.19 -6.73 18.11
N ARG A 155 22.73 -7.50 19.11
CA ARG A 155 23.49 -7.71 20.36
C ARG A 155 24.60 -8.71 20.13
N ASP A 156 24.31 -9.79 19.43
CA ASP A 156 25.30 -10.82 19.09
C ASP A 156 26.45 -10.22 18.25
N GLU A 157 26.15 -9.38 17.24
CA GLU A 157 27.17 -8.65 16.46
C GLU A 157 27.99 -7.65 17.31
N ALA A 158 27.40 -7.05 18.34
CA ALA A 158 28.10 -6.13 19.23
C ALA A 158 29.03 -6.87 20.20
N ASP A 159 28.64 -8.07 20.62
CA ASP A 159 29.43 -8.96 21.49
C ASP A 159 30.60 -9.62 20.72
N GLU A 160 30.47 -9.84 19.39
CA GLU A 160 31.57 -10.33 18.53
C GLU A 160 32.66 -9.28 18.25
N LEU A 161 32.39 -7.99 18.50
CA LEU A 161 33.33 -6.88 18.27
C LEU A 161 34.13 -6.45 19.51
N LEU A 162 33.87 -7.06 20.68
CA LEU A 162 34.56 -6.82 21.96
C LEU A 162 35.56 -7.93 22.30
#